data_AF-A0A069PBL5-F1
#
_entry.id   AF-A0A069PBL5-F1
#
_cell.length_a   1.000
_cell.length_b   1.000
_cell.length_c   1.000
_cell.angle_alpha   90.00
_cell.angle_beta   90.00
_cell.angle_gamma   90.00
#
_symmetry.space_group_name_H-M   'P 1'
#
loop_
_entity.id
_entity.type
_entity.pdbx_description
1 polymer ?
#
loop_
_entity_poly.entity_id
_entity_poly.type
_entity_poly.pdbx_seq_one_letter_code
_entity_poly.pdbx_strand_id
1 'polypeptide(L)'
;MIDRTHALPVSQQARLVDIARSSVYYRAQPVSEADQLLMRRIDELHMEFPFAGARMLARLLRREGHEIGRRRVRTLMKRMGIEALYCKPNTSRRNAQHKIWPYLLRGITINQANQVWALDTSYIPMARGFVYLTAVVDWASRKVLAHRVAITMEAMHAVEALEEAFAKYGQPELVNTDQGSQFTATVFTEAVLSRGIRLSMDGKGAWRDNVFVERVWRSLKYEEVYLKAYESVGHARCSIGDYINLYKCVSYCPTSLCA
;
A
#
# COMPACT_ATOMS: atom_id res chain seq x y z
N MET A 1 -46.35 2.28 6.59
CA MET A 1 -46.04 3.59 5.97
C MET A 1 -46.60 3.70 4.56
N ILE A 2 -46.60 2.62 3.75
CA ILE A 2 -47.45 2.52 2.57
C ILE A 2 -48.67 1.67 2.94
N ASP A 3 -49.86 2.12 2.56
CA ASP A 3 -51.12 1.41 2.76
C ASP A 3 -51.80 1.13 1.41
N ARG A 4 -52.07 -0.13 1.11
CA ARG A 4 -52.65 -0.56 -0.16
C ARG A 4 -54.15 -0.30 -0.26
N THR A 5 -54.82 -0.06 0.87
CA THR A 5 -56.26 0.22 0.92
C THR A 5 -56.57 1.72 0.95
N HIS A 6 -55.54 2.57 0.98
CA HIS A 6 -55.67 4.02 1.01
C HIS A 6 -56.14 4.58 -0.35
N ALA A 7 -56.86 5.70 -0.33
CA ALA A 7 -57.41 6.35 -1.53
C ALA A 7 -56.34 6.86 -2.52
N LEU A 8 -55.13 7.13 -2.04
CA LEU A 8 -54.00 7.53 -2.89
C LEU A 8 -53.36 6.31 -3.56
N PRO A 9 -53.04 6.36 -4.87
CA PRO A 9 -52.28 5.31 -5.53
C PRO A 9 -50.93 5.03 -4.84
N VAL A 10 -50.50 3.76 -4.83
CA VAL A 10 -49.23 3.33 -4.23
C VAL A 10 -48.02 4.11 -4.77
N SER A 11 -48.06 4.52 -6.04
CA SER A 11 -47.03 5.37 -6.66
C SER A 11 -46.97 6.76 -6.03
N GLN A 12 -48.12 7.34 -5.67
CA GLN A 12 -48.21 8.66 -5.05
C GLN A 12 -47.80 8.60 -3.58
N GLN A 13 -48.21 7.55 -2.86
CA GLN A 13 -47.75 7.32 -1.49
C GLN A 13 -46.23 7.14 -1.43
N ALA A 14 -45.63 6.37 -2.36
CA ALA A 14 -44.18 6.18 -2.44
C ALA A 14 -43.44 7.51 -2.68
N ARG A 15 -44.00 8.38 -3.53
CA ARG A 15 -43.46 9.72 -3.80
C ARG A 15 -43.55 10.63 -2.58
N LEU A 16 -44.67 10.58 -1.85
CA LEU A 16 -44.89 11.43 -0.66
C LEU A 16 -43.92 11.10 0.48
N VAL A 17 -43.50 9.85 0.59
CA VAL A 17 -42.57 9.38 1.63
C VAL A 17 -41.14 9.20 1.12
N ASP A 18 -40.85 9.73 -0.06
CA ASP A 18 -39.54 9.73 -0.72
C ASP A 18 -38.86 8.35 -0.82
N ILE A 19 -39.65 7.32 -1.15
CA ILE A 19 -39.13 5.97 -1.42
C ILE A 19 -39.34 5.58 -2.89
N ALA A 20 -38.39 4.84 -3.44
CA ALA A 20 -38.52 4.27 -4.78
C ALA A 20 -39.74 3.33 -4.86
N ARG A 21 -40.57 3.49 -5.90
CA ARG A 21 -41.77 2.68 -6.13
C ARG A 21 -41.48 1.17 -6.11
N SER A 22 -40.33 0.73 -6.62
CA SER A 22 -39.91 -0.67 -6.64
C SER A 22 -39.73 -1.25 -5.23
N SER A 23 -39.25 -0.46 -4.28
CA SER A 23 -39.04 -0.87 -2.89
C SER A 23 -40.34 -1.20 -2.16
N VAL A 24 -41.47 -0.63 -2.60
CA VAL A 24 -42.80 -0.89 -2.02
C VAL A 24 -43.30 -2.31 -2.30
N TYR A 25 -42.87 -2.89 -3.41
CA TYR A 25 -43.23 -4.26 -3.80
C TYR A 25 -42.20 -5.29 -3.33
N TYR A 26 -41.04 -4.84 -2.85
CA TYR A 26 -40.01 -5.71 -2.35
C TYR A 26 -40.46 -6.37 -1.04
N ARG A 27 -40.50 -7.71 -1.03
CA ARG A 27 -40.63 -8.49 0.20
C ARG A 27 -39.24 -8.97 0.60
N ALA A 28 -38.80 -8.61 1.80
CA ALA A 28 -37.53 -9.07 2.33
C ALA A 28 -37.52 -10.60 2.37
N GLN A 29 -36.59 -11.21 1.63
CA GLN A 29 -36.36 -12.65 1.67
C GLN A 29 -35.25 -12.96 2.68
N PRO A 30 -35.46 -13.97 3.55
CA PRO A 30 -34.42 -14.42 4.46
C PRO A 30 -33.20 -14.91 3.66
N VAL A 31 -32.02 -14.82 4.27
CA VAL A 31 -30.81 -15.44 3.72
C VAL A 31 -31.06 -16.96 3.67
N SER A 32 -30.74 -17.61 2.55
CA SER A 32 -30.84 -19.08 2.48
C SER A 32 -29.82 -19.73 3.43
N GLU A 33 -30.11 -20.92 3.95
CA GLU A 33 -29.16 -21.66 4.80
C GLU A 33 -27.79 -21.87 4.12
N ALA A 34 -27.82 -22.13 2.81
CA ALA A 34 -26.60 -22.24 2.00
C ALA A 34 -25.78 -20.94 1.97
N ASP A 35 -26.45 -19.79 1.87
CA ASP A 35 -25.77 -18.48 1.94
C ASP A 35 -25.29 -18.17 3.36
N GLN A 36 -25.98 -18.63 4.42
CA GLN A 36 -25.52 -18.47 5.80
C GLN A 36 -24.22 -19.25 6.07
N LEU A 37 -24.13 -20.50 5.57
CA LEU A 37 -22.90 -21.31 5.66
C LEU A 37 -21.73 -20.63 4.92
N LEU A 38 -21.99 -20.11 3.72
CA LEU A 38 -20.99 -19.37 2.95
C LEU A 38 -20.59 -18.06 3.64
N MET A 39 -21.53 -17.34 4.24
CA MET A 39 -21.26 -16.12 5.01
C MET A 39 -20.36 -16.44 6.21
N ARG A 40 -20.65 -17.49 6.98
CA ARG A 40 -19.78 -17.93 8.09
C ARG A 40 -18.36 -18.22 7.62
N ARG A 41 -18.21 -18.96 6.51
CA ARG A 41 -16.88 -19.27 5.97
C ARG A 41 -16.15 -18.05 5.43
N ILE A 42 -16.87 -17.10 4.82
CA ILE A 42 -16.31 -15.82 4.38
C ILE A 42 -15.79 -15.01 5.58
N ASP A 43 -16.50 -15.02 6.71
CA ASP A 43 -16.07 -14.33 7.93
C ASP A 43 -14.76 -14.91 8.49
N GLU A 44 -14.69 -16.25 8.60
CA GLU A 44 -13.47 -16.95 9.02
C GLU A 44 -12.28 -16.65 8.09
N LEU A 45 -12.48 -16.74 6.78
CA LEU A 45 -11.45 -16.41 5.79
C LEU A 45 -11.09 -14.92 5.80
N HIS A 46 -12.00 -14.03 6.21
CA HIS A 46 -11.72 -12.61 6.34
C HIS A 46 -10.87 -12.30 7.59
N MET A 47 -11.09 -13.02 8.69
CA MET A 47 -10.24 -12.94 9.88
C MET A 47 -8.82 -13.42 9.59
N GLU A 48 -8.67 -14.50 8.82
CA GLU A 48 -7.37 -15.06 8.44
C GLU A 48 -6.67 -14.23 7.34
N PHE A 49 -7.44 -13.72 6.38
CA PHE A 49 -6.94 -12.96 5.23
C PHE A 49 -7.70 -11.63 5.08
N PRO A 50 -7.47 -10.64 5.94
CA PRO A 50 -8.21 -9.37 5.93
C PRO A 50 -8.10 -8.61 4.60
N PHE A 51 -7.04 -8.83 3.83
CA PHE A 51 -6.83 -8.24 2.50
C PHE A 51 -7.57 -8.95 1.35
N ALA A 52 -8.20 -10.10 1.60
CA ALA A 52 -8.81 -10.93 0.56
C ALA A 52 -10.15 -10.33 0.07
N GLY A 53 -10.13 -9.69 -1.10
CA GLY A 53 -11.34 -9.25 -1.78
C GLY A 53 -12.15 -10.39 -2.40
N ALA A 54 -13.37 -10.08 -2.85
CA ALA A 54 -14.32 -11.03 -3.44
C ALA A 54 -13.76 -11.96 -4.53
N ARG A 55 -12.71 -11.55 -5.26
CA ARG A 55 -12.06 -12.40 -6.27
C ARG A 55 -11.19 -13.50 -5.63
N MET A 56 -10.45 -13.16 -4.58
CA MET A 56 -9.57 -14.09 -3.88
C MET A 56 -10.39 -15.04 -3.02
N LEU A 57 -11.34 -14.52 -2.24
CA LEU A 57 -12.28 -15.33 -1.46
C LEU A 57 -13.05 -16.34 -2.34
N ALA A 58 -13.53 -15.91 -3.52
CA ALA A 58 -14.17 -16.85 -4.44
C ALA A 58 -13.23 -17.97 -4.94
N ARG A 59 -11.92 -17.73 -5.00
CA ARG A 59 -10.94 -18.77 -5.38
C ARG A 59 -10.65 -19.72 -4.22
N LEU A 60 -10.57 -19.20 -3.00
CA LEU A 60 -10.38 -20.01 -1.78
C LEU A 60 -11.58 -20.93 -1.57
N LEU A 61 -12.79 -20.38 -1.58
CA LEU A 61 -14.03 -21.15 -1.46
C LEU A 61 -14.17 -22.22 -2.54
N ARG A 62 -13.76 -21.94 -3.79
CA ARG A 62 -13.73 -22.97 -4.85
C ARG A 62 -12.73 -24.09 -4.61
N ARG A 63 -11.58 -23.80 -3.98
CA ARG A 63 -10.61 -24.84 -3.59
C ARG A 63 -11.13 -25.72 -2.46
N GLU A 64 -12.02 -25.18 -1.63
CA GLU A 64 -12.74 -25.90 -0.56
C GLU A 64 -13.98 -26.66 -1.08
N GLY A 65 -14.23 -26.66 -2.40
CA GLY A 65 -15.34 -27.40 -3.02
C GLY A 65 -16.64 -26.62 -3.18
N HIS A 66 -16.68 -25.32 -2.83
CA HIS A 66 -17.89 -24.51 -3.03
C HIS A 66 -18.01 -24.00 -4.47
N GLU A 67 -19.12 -24.29 -5.14
CA GLU A 67 -19.46 -23.73 -6.44
C GLU A 67 -19.95 -22.28 -6.34
N ILE A 68 -19.01 -21.34 -6.19
CA ILE A 68 -19.33 -19.92 -6.03
C ILE A 68 -18.56 -18.99 -6.97
N GLY A 69 -19.29 -18.04 -7.57
CA GLY A 69 -18.77 -16.98 -8.42
C GLY A 69 -18.44 -15.69 -7.65
N ARG A 70 -17.51 -14.89 -8.20
CA ARG A 70 -17.08 -13.59 -7.64
C ARG A 70 -18.25 -12.65 -7.31
N ARG A 71 -19.28 -12.62 -8.16
CA ARG A 71 -20.44 -11.72 -7.98
C ARG A 71 -21.24 -12.10 -6.73
N ARG A 72 -21.45 -13.39 -6.49
CA ARG A 72 -22.14 -13.91 -5.31
C ARG A 72 -21.36 -13.62 -4.03
N VAL A 73 -20.05 -13.89 -4.02
CA VAL A 73 -19.17 -13.52 -2.88
C VAL A 73 -19.26 -12.02 -2.57
N ARG A 74 -19.20 -11.16 -3.59
CA ARG A 74 -19.33 -9.71 -3.39
C ARG A 74 -20.68 -9.32 -2.76
N THR A 75 -21.78 -9.94 -3.19
CA THR A 75 -23.11 -9.68 -2.62
C THR A 75 -23.17 -10.10 -1.15
N LEU A 76 -22.61 -11.26 -0.80
CA LEU A 76 -22.55 -11.75 0.58
C LEU A 76 -21.69 -10.85 1.46
N MET A 77 -20.47 -10.50 1.01
CA MET A 77 -19.59 -9.55 1.69
C MET A 77 -20.31 -8.22 2.00
N LYS A 78 -21.01 -7.64 1.01
CA LYS A 78 -21.80 -6.42 1.21
C LYS A 78 -22.92 -6.59 2.24
N ARG A 79 -23.60 -7.74 2.24
CA ARG A 79 -24.69 -8.04 3.19
C ARG A 79 -24.17 -8.22 4.61
N MET A 80 -22.92 -8.69 4.76
CA MET A 80 -22.23 -8.86 6.04
C MET A 80 -21.54 -7.58 6.54
N GLY A 81 -21.42 -6.54 5.70
CA GLY A 81 -20.60 -5.38 6.03
C GLY A 81 -19.09 -5.65 5.99
N ILE A 82 -18.68 -6.75 5.35
CA ILE A 82 -17.26 -7.12 5.19
C ILE A 82 -16.70 -6.46 3.94
N GLU A 83 -15.59 -5.75 4.10
CA GLU A 83 -14.80 -5.21 3.01
C GLU A 83 -13.35 -5.67 3.15
N ALA A 84 -12.70 -5.97 2.03
CA ALA A 84 -11.28 -6.27 2.09
C ALA A 84 -10.52 -5.04 2.60
N LEU A 85 -9.70 -5.25 3.62
CA LEU A 85 -8.77 -4.28 4.15
C LEU A 85 -7.56 -4.23 3.22
N TYR A 86 -7.63 -3.35 2.22
CA TYR A 86 -6.49 -2.97 1.41
C TYR A 86 -6.14 -1.51 1.67
N CYS A 87 -4.86 -1.18 1.58
CA CYS A 87 -4.43 0.23 1.52
C CYS A 87 -5.13 0.87 0.30
N LYS A 88 -6.02 1.83 0.54
CA LYS A 88 -6.63 2.62 -0.53
C LYS A 88 -5.52 3.40 -1.25
N PRO A 89 -5.40 3.35 -2.60
CA PRO A 89 -4.32 4.06 -3.27
C PRO A 89 -4.55 5.56 -3.34
N ASN A 90 -3.45 6.27 -3.08
CA ASN A 90 -3.07 7.62 -3.50
C ASN A 90 -3.73 8.83 -2.82
N THR A 91 -3.31 9.12 -1.58
CA THR A 91 -3.49 10.45 -0.97
C THR A 91 -2.45 11.47 -1.44
N SER A 92 -1.33 11.03 -2.03
CA SER A 92 -0.40 11.95 -2.69
C SER A 92 -0.98 12.37 -4.04
N ARG A 93 -1.69 13.50 -4.06
CA ARG A 93 -1.95 14.18 -5.33
C ARG A 93 -0.74 15.04 -5.61
N ARG A 94 -0.07 14.74 -6.72
CA ARG A 94 1.00 15.58 -7.26
C ARG A 94 0.53 17.03 -7.25
N ASN A 95 1.33 17.93 -6.69
CA ASN A 95 1.10 19.35 -6.90
C ASN A 95 1.45 19.66 -8.37
N ALA A 96 0.47 20.09 -9.15
CA ALA A 96 0.65 20.36 -10.57
C ALA A 96 1.70 21.44 -10.86
N GLN A 97 2.03 22.27 -9.86
CA GLN A 97 3.04 23.33 -9.96
C GLN A 97 4.48 22.80 -9.82
N HIS A 98 4.69 21.59 -9.29
CA HIS A 98 6.03 21.07 -9.09
C HIS A 98 6.63 20.54 -10.40
N LYS A 99 7.91 20.87 -10.62
CA LYS A 99 8.68 20.41 -11.79
C LYS A 99 8.89 18.90 -11.73
N ILE A 100 8.64 18.22 -12.85
CA ILE A 100 8.92 16.79 -13.03
C ILE A 100 10.28 16.66 -13.69
N TRP A 101 11.10 15.76 -13.16
CA TRP A 101 12.42 15.46 -13.70
C TRP A 101 12.33 14.29 -14.69
N PRO A 102 13.18 14.27 -15.74
CA PRO A 102 13.16 13.20 -16.73
C PRO A 102 13.52 11.86 -16.09
N TYR A 103 13.05 10.79 -16.71
CA TYR A 103 13.43 9.44 -16.31
C TYR A 103 14.79 9.08 -16.91
N LEU A 104 15.79 8.83 -16.05
CA LEU A 104 17.18 8.70 -16.48
C LEU A 104 17.73 7.27 -16.44
N LEU A 105 17.05 6.31 -15.81
CA LEU A 105 17.59 4.94 -15.66
C LEU A 105 17.56 4.11 -16.95
N ARG A 106 16.89 4.58 -18.00
CA ARG A 106 16.76 3.84 -19.26
C ARG A 106 18.12 3.68 -19.94
N GLY A 107 18.55 2.42 -20.11
CA GLY A 107 19.82 2.11 -20.79
C GLY A 107 21.06 2.30 -19.91
N ILE A 108 20.89 2.56 -18.61
CA ILE A 108 22.00 2.61 -17.66
C ILE A 108 22.26 1.20 -17.11
N THR A 109 23.50 0.74 -17.26
CA THR A 109 23.99 -0.43 -16.54
C THR A 109 24.39 -0.02 -15.13
N ILE A 110 23.67 -0.54 -14.12
CA ILE A 110 23.92 -0.24 -12.71
C ILE A 110 24.60 -1.45 -12.08
N ASN A 111 25.92 -1.38 -11.88
CA ASN A 111 26.73 -2.51 -11.40
C ASN A 111 27.61 -2.18 -10.18
N GLN A 112 27.59 -0.94 -9.70
CA GLN A 112 28.39 -0.51 -8.55
C GLN A 112 27.53 0.15 -7.48
N ALA A 113 27.90 -0.07 -6.22
CA ALA A 113 27.28 0.60 -5.09
C ALA A 113 27.45 2.12 -5.23
N ASN A 114 26.46 2.88 -4.74
CA ASN A 114 26.40 4.34 -4.83
C ASN A 114 26.32 4.90 -6.25
N GLN A 115 26.06 4.09 -7.27
CA GLN A 115 25.79 4.63 -8.60
C GLN A 115 24.36 5.21 -8.68
N VAL A 116 23.38 4.46 -8.17
CA VAL A 116 21.97 4.86 -8.14
C VAL A 116 21.39 4.54 -6.77
N TRP A 117 20.79 5.54 -6.14
CA TRP A 117 19.93 5.34 -4.97
C TRP A 117 18.48 5.53 -5.37
N ALA A 118 17.60 4.67 -4.87
CA ALA A 118 16.16 4.81 -5.00
C ALA A 118 15.55 5.23 -3.66
N LEU A 119 14.61 6.17 -3.69
CA LEU A 119 13.79 6.50 -2.54
C LEU A 119 12.33 6.18 -2.81
N ASP A 120 11.70 5.58 -1.82
CA ASP A 120 10.28 5.29 -1.85
C ASP A 120 9.67 5.46 -0.45
N THR A 121 8.37 5.72 -0.42
CA THR A 121 7.61 5.88 0.83
C THR A 121 6.41 4.95 0.82
N SER A 122 6.31 4.11 1.85
CA SER A 122 5.21 3.17 2.01
C SER A 122 4.42 3.38 3.30
N TYR A 123 3.14 3.03 3.24
CA TYR A 123 2.25 3.03 4.40
C TYR A 123 2.46 1.74 5.19
N ILE A 124 2.66 1.90 6.49
CA ILE A 124 2.80 0.80 7.44
C ILE A 124 1.56 0.82 8.35
N PRO A 125 0.70 -0.20 8.28
CA PRO A 125 -0.43 -0.31 9.20
C PRO A 125 0.04 -0.50 10.64
N MET A 126 -0.72 0.04 11.57
CA MET A 126 -0.54 -0.12 13.01
C MET A 126 -1.82 -0.68 13.64
N ALA A 127 -1.78 -1.04 14.93
CA ALA A 127 -2.98 -1.43 15.66
C ALA A 127 -4.08 -0.34 15.60
N ARG A 128 -3.67 0.93 15.56
CA ARG A 128 -4.53 2.09 15.35
C ARG A 128 -3.87 3.03 14.34
N GLY A 129 -4.50 3.20 13.18
CA GLY A 129 -3.99 4.08 12.12
C GLY A 129 -2.81 3.48 11.36
N PHE A 130 -1.94 4.36 10.86
CA PHE A 130 -0.78 3.99 10.06
C PHE A 130 0.33 5.04 10.21
N VAL A 131 1.55 4.64 9.85
CA VAL A 131 2.70 5.53 9.70
C VAL A 131 3.27 5.45 8.29
N TYR A 132 4.06 6.43 7.91
CA TYR A 132 4.83 6.47 6.68
C TYR A 132 6.24 5.97 6.98
N LEU A 133 6.71 5.00 6.21
CA LEU A 133 8.12 4.61 6.17
C LEU A 133 8.72 5.10 4.87
N THR A 134 9.68 6.01 4.94
CA THR A 134 10.52 6.40 3.81
C THR A 134 11.84 5.67 3.92
N ALA A 135 12.33 5.10 2.82
CA ALA A 135 13.59 4.37 2.76
C ALA A 135 14.46 4.87 1.61
N VAL A 136 15.76 4.93 1.85
CA VAL A 136 16.80 5.12 0.83
C VAL A 136 17.43 3.76 0.58
N VAL A 137 17.38 3.28 -0.66
CA VAL A 137 17.87 1.96 -1.05
C VAL A 137 18.95 2.13 -2.11
N ASP A 138 20.13 1.57 -1.88
CA ASP A 138 21.14 1.48 -2.92
C ASP A 138 20.72 0.44 -3.96
N TRP A 139 20.76 0.84 -5.23
CA TRP A 139 20.32 -0.03 -6.31
C TRP A 139 21.25 -1.23 -6.43
N ALA A 140 22.54 -1.08 -6.68
CA ALA A 140 23.40 -2.23 -6.97
C ALA A 140 23.45 -3.26 -5.82
N SER A 141 23.63 -2.80 -4.58
CA SER A 141 23.77 -3.66 -3.40
C SER A 141 22.44 -4.10 -2.78
N ARG A 142 21.32 -3.49 -3.17
CA ARG A 142 19.97 -3.72 -2.57
C ARG A 142 19.88 -3.37 -1.09
N LYS A 143 20.88 -2.67 -0.55
CA LYS A 143 20.94 -2.30 0.85
C LYS A 143 20.03 -1.11 1.13
N VAL A 144 19.18 -1.22 2.15
CA VAL A 144 18.52 -0.05 2.73
C VAL A 144 19.59 0.77 3.45
N LEU A 145 19.94 1.95 2.96
CA LEU A 145 20.99 2.79 3.53
C LEU A 145 20.50 3.50 4.79
N ALA A 146 19.35 4.17 4.67
CA ALA A 146 18.69 4.90 5.75
C ALA A 146 17.17 4.79 5.62
N HIS A 147 16.47 5.03 6.73
CA HIS A 147 15.02 5.04 6.73
C HIS A 147 14.46 6.00 7.79
N ARG A 148 13.22 6.43 7.60
CA ARG A 148 12.48 7.32 8.52
C ARG A 148 11.04 6.86 8.64
N VAL A 149 10.59 6.65 9.89
CA VAL A 149 9.18 6.44 10.21
C VAL A 149 8.59 7.74 10.73
N ALA A 150 7.53 8.21 10.08
CA ALA A 150 6.84 9.45 10.40
C ALA A 150 5.33 9.28 10.39
N ILE A 151 4.62 10.19 11.05
CA ILE A 151 3.14 10.23 11.05
C ILE A 151 2.58 11.11 9.91
N THR A 152 3.43 11.89 9.24
CA THR A 152 3.08 12.72 8.09
C THR A 152 3.95 12.36 6.88
N MET A 153 3.45 12.66 5.68
CA MET A 153 4.14 12.43 4.41
C MET A 153 4.83 13.71 3.92
N GLU A 154 5.56 14.37 4.81
CA GLU A 154 6.28 15.60 4.49
C GLU A 154 7.63 15.31 3.83
N ALA A 155 8.03 16.19 2.91
CA ALA A 155 9.29 16.08 2.19
C ALA A 155 10.52 16.09 3.13
N MET A 156 10.41 16.73 4.29
CA MET A 156 11.49 16.77 5.29
C MET A 156 11.91 15.36 5.75
N HIS A 157 10.98 14.42 5.89
CA HIS A 157 11.32 13.04 6.31
C HIS A 157 12.14 12.32 5.26
N ALA A 158 11.87 12.57 3.98
CA ALA A 158 12.66 12.05 2.88
C ALA A 158 14.06 12.70 2.84
N VAL A 159 14.14 14.01 3.06
CA VAL A 159 15.42 14.74 3.17
C VAL A 159 16.25 14.21 4.33
N GLU A 160 15.68 14.05 5.52
CA GLU A 160 16.41 13.52 6.69
C GLU A 160 16.96 12.11 6.47
N ALA A 161 16.17 11.23 5.81
CA ALA A 161 16.63 9.89 5.45
C ALA A 161 17.80 9.98 4.46
N LEU A 162 17.69 10.88 3.48
CA LEU A 162 18.70 11.08 2.45
C LEU A 162 20.01 11.68 3.01
N GLU A 163 19.92 12.68 3.89
CA GLU A 163 21.07 13.27 4.56
C GLU A 163 21.79 12.26 5.47
N GLU A 164 21.05 11.40 6.17
CA GLU A 164 21.68 10.30 6.93
C GLU A 164 22.43 9.33 6.00
N ALA A 165 21.83 8.99 4.86
CA ALA A 165 22.49 8.13 3.88
C ALA A 165 23.76 8.80 3.32
N PHE A 166 23.70 10.10 3.01
CA PHE A 166 24.86 10.88 2.55
C PHE A 166 26.00 10.86 3.57
N ALA A 167 25.68 11.12 4.84
CA ALA A 167 26.66 11.15 5.91
C ALA A 167 27.34 9.79 6.13
N LYS A 168 26.62 8.68 5.93
CA LYS A 168 27.14 7.32 6.19
C LYS A 168 27.81 6.66 4.99
N TYR A 169 27.36 6.95 3.78
CA TYR A 169 27.71 6.19 2.58
C TYR A 169 28.28 7.03 1.44
N GLY A 170 28.41 8.35 1.62
CA GLY A 170 28.82 9.28 0.56
C GLY A 170 27.65 9.65 -0.34
N GLN A 171 27.90 10.21 -1.51
CA GLN A 171 26.86 10.67 -2.43
C GLN A 171 26.72 9.72 -3.62
N PRO A 172 25.48 9.47 -4.10
CA PRO A 172 25.29 8.72 -5.32
C PRO A 172 25.49 9.59 -6.56
N GLU A 173 25.70 8.97 -7.72
CA GLU A 173 25.68 9.72 -8.99
C GLU A 173 24.26 10.16 -9.40
N LEU A 174 23.25 9.39 -8.95
CA LEU A 174 21.87 9.59 -9.33
C LEU A 174 20.91 9.12 -8.22
N VAL A 175 19.87 9.93 -7.99
CA VAL A 175 18.74 9.60 -7.13
C VAL A 175 17.51 9.36 -8.01
N ASN A 176 16.85 8.22 -7.83
CA ASN A 176 15.59 7.88 -8.49
C ASN A 176 14.44 7.86 -7.48
N THR A 177 13.31 8.47 -7.86
CA THR A 177 12.12 8.56 -7.00
C THR A 177 10.85 8.40 -7.82
N ASP A 178 9.71 8.16 -7.16
CA ASP A 178 8.41 8.33 -7.83
C ASP A 178 8.03 9.81 -7.98
N GLN A 179 6.88 10.09 -8.60
CA GLN A 179 6.36 11.46 -8.76
C GLN A 179 5.50 11.92 -7.57
N GLY A 180 5.72 11.37 -6.38
CA GLY A 180 5.06 11.75 -5.14
C GLY A 180 5.27 13.23 -4.80
N SER A 181 4.31 13.80 -4.05
CA SER A 181 4.38 15.22 -3.65
C SER A 181 5.63 15.54 -2.81
N GLN A 182 6.09 14.58 -2.02
CA GLN A 182 7.27 14.68 -1.17
C GLN A 182 8.59 14.74 -1.96
N PHE A 183 8.69 14.04 -3.09
CA PHE A 183 9.91 14.02 -3.92
C PHE A 183 9.92 15.11 -5.00
N THR A 184 8.74 15.66 -5.32
CA THR A 184 8.60 16.81 -6.21
C THR A 184 8.70 18.14 -5.47
N ALA A 185 8.63 18.14 -4.14
CA ALA A 185 8.76 19.34 -3.34
C ALA A 185 10.14 20.00 -3.49
N THR A 186 10.15 21.33 -3.51
CA THR A 186 11.38 22.13 -3.66
C THR A 186 12.47 21.72 -2.68
N VAL A 187 12.13 21.59 -1.39
CA VAL A 187 13.07 21.20 -0.33
C VAL A 187 13.78 19.87 -0.60
N PHE A 188 13.08 18.89 -1.21
CA PHE A 188 13.69 17.62 -1.57
C PHE A 188 14.56 17.75 -2.82
N THR A 189 14.03 18.40 -3.87
CA THR A 189 14.78 18.57 -5.11
C THR A 189 16.07 19.38 -4.90
N GLU A 190 16.03 20.41 -4.05
CA GLU A 190 17.20 21.20 -3.68
C GLU A 190 18.22 20.39 -2.88
N ALA A 191 17.79 19.53 -1.95
CA ALA A 191 18.70 18.66 -1.19
C ALA A 191 19.53 17.75 -2.11
N VAL A 192 18.93 17.27 -3.20
CA VAL A 192 19.62 16.44 -4.22
C VAL A 192 20.49 17.31 -5.14
N LEU A 193 19.89 18.31 -5.78
CA LEU A 193 20.53 19.06 -6.88
C LEU A 193 21.64 20.00 -6.42
N SER A 194 21.54 20.57 -5.21
CA SER A 194 22.59 21.44 -4.64
C SER A 194 23.93 20.73 -4.46
N ARG A 195 23.92 19.39 -4.43
CA ARG A 195 25.11 18.54 -4.33
C ARG A 195 25.63 18.05 -5.69
N GLY A 196 25.04 18.51 -6.80
CA GLY A 196 25.40 18.05 -8.13
C GLY A 196 24.91 16.64 -8.49
N ILE A 197 24.05 16.05 -7.65
CA ILE A 197 23.49 14.72 -7.87
C ILE A 197 22.37 14.81 -8.91
N ARG A 198 22.33 13.87 -9.86
CA ARG A 198 21.27 13.83 -10.88
C ARG A 198 19.97 13.29 -10.27
N LEU A 199 18.86 13.96 -10.52
CA LEU A 199 17.54 13.52 -10.08
C LEU A 199 16.75 12.90 -11.24
N SER A 200 16.26 11.68 -11.04
CA SER A 200 15.40 10.92 -11.94
C SER A 200 14.04 10.67 -11.27
N MET A 201 12.97 10.75 -12.05
CA MET A 201 11.62 10.46 -11.57
C MET A 201 10.90 9.43 -12.46
N ASP A 202 10.30 8.43 -11.83
CA ASP A 202 9.55 7.38 -12.51
C ASP A 202 8.28 7.94 -13.17
N GLY A 203 8.14 7.71 -14.47
CA GLY A 203 6.90 8.01 -15.20
C GLY A 203 5.86 6.89 -15.10
N LYS A 204 4.65 7.13 -15.62
CA LYS A 204 3.68 6.05 -15.83
C LYS A 204 4.30 4.95 -16.70
N GLY A 205 4.45 3.75 -16.15
CA GLY A 205 4.99 2.58 -16.86
C GLY A 205 6.45 2.22 -16.57
N ALA A 206 7.15 2.95 -15.69
CA ALA A 206 8.53 2.67 -15.26
C ALA A 206 8.68 1.59 -14.17
N TRP A 207 7.59 0.86 -13.86
CA TRP A 207 7.52 -0.12 -12.75
C TRP A 207 8.63 -1.18 -12.75
N ARG A 208 9.15 -1.55 -13.92
CA ARG A 208 10.19 -2.59 -14.06
C ARG A 208 11.49 -2.25 -13.35
N ASP A 209 11.78 -0.95 -13.26
CA ASP A 209 13.02 -0.50 -12.66
C ASP A 209 12.84 -0.43 -11.14
N ASN A 210 11.65 -0.07 -10.64
CA ASN A 210 11.37 -0.07 -9.20
C ASN A 210 11.25 -1.47 -8.55
N VAL A 211 11.43 -2.56 -9.32
CA VAL A 211 11.30 -3.97 -8.86
C VAL A 211 12.14 -4.30 -7.63
N PHE A 212 13.30 -3.65 -7.47
CA PHE A 212 14.19 -3.93 -6.35
C PHE A 212 13.70 -3.30 -5.05
N VAL A 213 13.20 -2.07 -5.13
CA VAL A 213 12.55 -1.40 -4.01
C VAL A 213 11.27 -2.14 -3.65
N GLU A 214 10.46 -2.55 -4.64
CA GLU A 214 9.29 -3.41 -4.42
C GLU A 214 9.65 -4.73 -3.71
N ARG A 215 10.80 -5.32 -4.03
CA ARG A 215 11.27 -6.54 -3.35
C ARG A 215 11.61 -6.28 -1.89
N VAL A 216 12.33 -5.19 -1.58
CA VAL A 216 12.63 -4.78 -0.20
C VAL A 216 11.33 -4.57 0.57
N TRP A 217 10.37 -3.85 -0.01
CA TRP A 217 9.06 -3.65 0.60
C TRP A 217 8.29 -4.93 0.83
N ARG A 218 8.36 -5.86 -0.12
CA ARG A 218 7.71 -7.16 0.03
C ARG A 218 8.30 -7.93 1.22
N SER A 219 9.62 -8.02 1.33
CA SER A 219 10.27 -8.68 2.47
C SER A 219 9.88 -8.00 3.78
N LEU A 220 10.08 -6.68 3.89
CA LEU A 220 9.71 -5.92 5.09
C LEU A 220 8.24 -6.09 5.47
N LYS A 221 7.33 -6.05 4.50
CA LYS A 221 5.91 -6.17 4.80
C LYS A 221 5.52 -7.56 5.27
N TYR A 222 6.01 -8.61 4.60
CA TYR A 222 5.63 -9.98 4.92
C TYR A 222 6.33 -10.54 6.16
N GLU A 223 7.59 -10.18 6.35
CA GLU A 223 8.45 -10.77 7.39
C GLU A 223 8.39 -9.98 8.70
N GLU A 224 7.93 -8.73 8.68
CA GLU A 224 7.92 -7.86 9.87
C GLU A 224 6.55 -7.21 10.09
N VAL A 225 6.03 -6.46 9.10
CA VAL A 225 4.86 -5.60 9.32
C VAL A 225 3.56 -6.38 9.46
N TYR A 226 3.29 -7.35 8.59
CA TYR A 226 2.02 -8.09 8.60
C TYR A 226 1.91 -9.10 9.75
N LEU A 227 3.02 -9.40 10.42
CA LEU A 227 3.05 -10.28 11.59
C LEU A 227 2.76 -9.51 12.89
N LYS A 228 2.70 -8.18 12.85
CA LYS A 228 2.68 -7.32 14.04
C LYS A 228 1.57 -6.28 13.98
N ALA A 229 1.00 -5.99 15.15
CA ALA A 229 0.12 -4.86 15.36
C ALA A 229 0.83 -3.83 16.24
N TYR A 230 1.51 -2.85 15.62
CA TYR A 230 2.25 -1.85 16.37
C TYR A 230 1.32 -0.97 17.20
N GLU A 231 1.54 -0.92 18.52
CA GLU A 231 0.71 -0.16 19.46
C GLU A 231 1.00 1.36 19.45
N SER A 232 2.23 1.74 19.11
CA SER A 232 2.68 3.13 19.10
C SER A 232 3.69 3.40 17.99
N VAL A 233 3.87 4.69 17.64
CA VAL A 233 4.85 5.11 16.62
C VAL A 233 6.28 4.74 17.07
N GLY A 234 6.56 4.82 18.37
CA GLY A 234 7.83 4.39 18.95
C GLY A 234 8.06 2.90 18.77
N HIS A 235 7.05 2.07 19.02
CA HIS A 235 7.12 0.63 18.78
C HIS A 235 7.38 0.32 17.30
N ALA A 236 6.63 0.95 16.38
CA ALA A 236 6.85 0.79 14.95
C ALA A 236 8.28 1.19 14.53
N ARG A 237 8.79 2.32 15.03
CA ARG A 237 10.16 2.81 14.79
C ARG A 237 11.22 1.79 15.21
N CYS A 238 11.16 1.32 16.45
CA CYS A 238 12.14 0.37 16.97
C CYS A 238 12.09 -0.95 16.19
N SER A 239 10.90 -1.55 16.07
CA SER A 239 10.74 -2.87 15.46
C SER A 239 11.13 -2.89 13.98
N ILE A 240 10.74 -1.87 13.22
CA ILE A 240 11.13 -1.74 11.80
C ILE A 240 12.63 -1.47 11.69
N GLY A 241 13.19 -0.64 12.57
CA GLY A 241 14.62 -0.37 12.62
C GLY A 241 15.44 -1.64 12.85
N ASP A 242 15.02 -2.47 13.82
CA ASP A 242 15.64 -3.75 14.15
C ASP A 242 15.58 -4.72 12.96
N TYR A 243 14.41 -4.85 12.32
CA TYR A 243 14.27 -5.66 11.12
C TYR A 243 15.17 -5.17 9.98
N ILE A 244 15.23 -3.87 9.72
CA ILE A 244 16.10 -3.32 8.66
C ILE A 244 17.58 -3.59 8.98
N ASN A 245 17.98 -3.52 10.25
CA ASN A 245 19.34 -3.86 10.67
C ASN A 245 19.64 -5.35 10.44
N LEU A 246 18.70 -6.24 10.77
CA LEU A 246 18.82 -7.67 10.47
C LEU A 246 18.87 -7.91 8.95
N TYR A 247 18.00 -7.28 8.18
CA TYR A 247 17.93 -7.41 6.72
C TYR A 247 19.24 -7.04 6.04
N LYS A 248 19.91 -5.97 6.52
CA LYS A 248 21.25 -5.56 6.08
C LYS A 248 22.30 -6.64 6.33
N CYS A 249 22.22 -7.37 7.46
CA CYS A 249 23.16 -8.43 7.81
C CYS A 249 22.89 -9.73 7.04
N VAL A 250 21.63 -10.13 6.88
CA VAL A 250 21.25 -11.41 6.24
C VAL A 250 21.36 -11.36 4.72
N SER A 251 21.05 -10.22 4.11
CA SER A 251 21.19 -10.03 2.65
C SER A 251 22.65 -9.94 2.20
N TYR A 252 23.59 -9.88 3.15
CA TYR A 252 25.02 -9.81 2.93
C TYR A 252 25.75 -10.82 3.81
N CYS A 253 25.63 -12.11 3.46
CA CYS A 253 26.72 -13.04 3.71
C CYS A 253 27.73 -12.84 2.55
N PRO A 254 28.96 -12.34 2.79
CA PRO A 254 29.98 -12.38 1.78
C PRO A 254 30.21 -13.86 1.44
N THR A 255 29.99 -14.24 0.19
CA THR A 255 30.28 -15.59 -0.30
C THR A 255 31.77 -15.97 -0.20
N SER A 256 32.60 -15.14 0.44
CA SER A 256 34.02 -15.33 0.71
C SER A 256 34.34 -15.82 2.13
N LEU A 257 33.34 -16.13 2.98
CA LEU A 257 33.58 -16.67 4.33
C LEU A 257 32.97 -18.06 4.57
N CYS A 258 32.50 -18.73 3.52
CA CYS A 258 32.24 -20.17 3.52
C CYS A 258 33.19 -20.85 2.53
N ALA A 259 34.45 -21.01 2.94
CA ALA A 259 35.41 -21.95 2.39
C ALA A 259 36.03 -22.71 3.57
#